data_AF-A0A330H1E3-F1
#
_entry.id   AF-A0A330H1E3-F1
#
_cell.length_a   1.000
_cell.length_b   1.000
_cell.length_c   1.000
_cell.angle_alpha   90.00
_cell.angle_beta   90.00
_cell.angle_gamma   90.00
#
_symmetry.space_group_name_H-M   'P 1'
#
loop_
_entity.id
_entity.type
_entity.pdbx_description
1 polymer ?
#
loop_
_entity_poly.entity_id
_entity_poly.type
_entity_poly.pdbx_seq_one_letter_code
_entity_poly.pdbx_strand_id
1 'polypeptide(L)'
;MGICFSRSSGSPPHVAQTVSLGTPPGRLRWPQNEALEQYQIQQAAYHMGTSVLGDEVASPRRLATAGQTVHDVRLLLKHGRGNVKVDDDPSHGHNGIGSSVTMKGWDYDAKAARAVVMGAAVCDQTALLSAIVHAPHMAEGEISSITSSYTVPLREITDEGAANEVRAGHTWNELRRGDRDQTSTVVMDAWANGPAVRLKDSAWGPAPAREVTLSMDKSHAGFLKNRVEGLVPILRSDNGIHTEVRTKLRAPTSFGKYAEPQVISPEFAKSVRNALKLCPEDKKKDIASRMIRDTYGMEPHSPNHQSAVISVLEAVGRLDSLPRPPVVPSEYITAIGSNRPGAEQQGAGNARTDLASSSRSRERSSQGR
;
A
#
# COMPACT_ATOMS: atom_id res chain seq x y z
N MET A 1 -12.86 -7.61 -2.07
CA MET A 1 -13.82 -7.80 -0.96
C MET A 1 -13.20 -7.29 0.33
N GLY A 2 -13.82 -6.32 0.99
CA GLY A 2 -13.37 -5.76 2.27
C GLY A 2 -14.26 -6.24 3.42
N ILE A 3 -13.68 -6.31 4.63
CA ILE A 3 -14.31 -6.49 5.96
C ILE A 3 -15.71 -7.14 5.92
N CYS A 4 -15.79 -8.44 6.22
CA CYS A 4 -17.09 -9.10 6.38
C CYS A 4 -17.73 -8.73 7.74
N PHE A 5 -18.90 -8.08 7.70
CA PHE A 5 -19.77 -7.89 8.86
C PHE A 5 -20.94 -8.88 8.77
N SER A 6 -20.97 -9.89 9.66
CA SER A 6 -22.14 -10.77 9.78
C SER A 6 -23.19 -10.09 10.66
N ARG A 7 -24.38 -9.81 10.11
CA ARG A 7 -25.56 -9.41 10.89
C ARG A 7 -26.41 -10.65 11.18
N SER A 8 -26.52 -11.06 12.45
CA SER A 8 -27.60 -11.94 12.90
C SER A 8 -28.75 -11.09 13.45
N SER A 9 -29.96 -11.29 12.93
CA SER A 9 -31.18 -10.64 13.39
C SER A 9 -31.62 -11.19 14.75
N GLY A 10 -31.64 -10.32 15.76
CA GLY A 10 -32.19 -10.58 17.11
C GLY A 10 -31.25 -10.10 18.21
N SER A 11 -31.52 -8.92 18.80
CA SER A 11 -30.77 -8.40 19.95
C SER A 11 -30.96 -9.31 21.18
N PRO A 12 -29.90 -9.70 21.95
CA PRO A 12 -29.08 -8.83 22.82
C PRO A 12 -27.59 -9.29 22.97
N PRO A 13 -26.78 -8.85 23.97
CA PRO A 13 -26.32 -7.49 24.30
C PRO A 13 -25.25 -7.01 23.29
N HIS A 14 -24.47 -5.95 23.56
CA HIS A 14 -23.41 -5.43 22.69
C HIS A 14 -22.40 -6.52 22.22
N VAL A 15 -22.72 -7.25 21.16
CA VAL A 15 -21.73 -8.04 20.41
C VAL A 15 -20.92 -7.02 19.63
N ALA A 16 -19.73 -6.70 20.15
CA ALA A 16 -18.75 -5.93 19.39
C ALA A 16 -18.62 -6.56 18.01
N GLN A 17 -18.83 -5.77 16.95
CA GLN A 17 -18.64 -6.24 15.58
C GLN A 17 -17.22 -6.79 15.47
N THR A 18 -17.08 -8.11 15.36
CA THR A 18 -15.78 -8.76 15.24
C THR A 18 -15.18 -8.37 13.90
N VAL A 19 -14.03 -7.70 13.94
CA VAL A 19 -13.27 -7.35 12.74
C VAL A 19 -12.38 -8.54 12.39
N SER A 20 -12.42 -8.99 11.14
CA SER A 20 -11.45 -9.94 10.58
C SER A 20 -10.58 -9.22 9.56
N LEU A 21 -9.27 -9.17 9.84
CA LEU A 21 -8.24 -8.63 8.96
C LEU A 21 -7.82 -9.70 7.96
N GLY A 22 -7.88 -9.33 6.68
CA GLY A 22 -7.48 -10.16 5.56
C GLY A 22 -8.38 -11.35 5.26
N THR A 23 -8.02 -12.06 4.20
CA THR A 23 -8.69 -13.24 3.71
C THR A 23 -8.27 -14.45 4.54
N PRO A 24 -9.18 -15.15 5.24
CA PRO A 24 -8.79 -16.32 6.03
C PRO A 24 -8.36 -17.49 5.12
N PRO A 25 -7.48 -18.41 5.58
CA PRO A 25 -6.99 -19.53 4.76
C PRO A 25 -8.08 -20.39 4.14
N GLY A 26 -9.17 -20.65 4.86
CA GLY A 26 -10.30 -21.45 4.36
C GLY A 26 -11.05 -20.79 3.19
N ARG A 27 -10.90 -19.47 3.01
CA ARG A 27 -11.48 -18.68 1.90
C ARG A 27 -10.47 -18.34 0.81
N LEU A 28 -9.19 -18.63 1.00
CA LEU A 28 -8.19 -18.66 -0.08
C LEU A 28 -8.43 -19.89 -0.97
N ARG A 29 -9.60 -19.93 -1.61
CA ARG A 29 -9.91 -20.87 -2.67
C ARG A 29 -9.96 -20.06 -3.93
N TRP A 30 -8.97 -20.21 -4.79
CA TRP A 30 -8.98 -19.66 -6.13
C TRP A 30 -9.90 -20.55 -6.97
N PRO A 31 -11.12 -20.10 -7.28
CA PRO A 31 -12.10 -20.97 -7.90
C PRO A 31 -11.64 -21.29 -9.31
N GLN A 32 -11.62 -22.57 -9.67
CA GLN A 32 -11.05 -23.04 -10.95
C GLN A 32 -11.74 -22.41 -12.18
N ASN A 33 -12.97 -21.94 -11.99
CA ASN A 33 -13.84 -21.42 -13.03
C ASN A 33 -14.14 -19.92 -12.90
N GLU A 34 -13.54 -19.19 -11.96
CA GLU A 34 -13.74 -17.74 -11.83
C GLU A 34 -12.65 -16.94 -12.55
N ALA A 35 -12.98 -15.72 -12.95
CA ALA A 35 -12.01 -14.81 -13.55
C ALA A 35 -10.99 -14.38 -12.48
N LEU A 36 -9.70 -14.35 -12.86
CA LEU A 36 -8.67 -13.85 -11.96
C LEU A 36 -8.85 -12.36 -11.69
N GLU A 37 -8.68 -11.99 -10.42
CA GLU A 37 -8.60 -10.59 -10.01
C GLU A 37 -7.25 -9.98 -10.44
N GLN A 38 -7.18 -8.65 -10.51
CA GLN A 38 -6.01 -7.95 -11.03
C GLN A 38 -4.70 -8.29 -10.30
N TYR A 39 -4.70 -8.41 -8.96
CA TYR A 39 -3.48 -8.78 -8.22
C TYR A 39 -3.06 -10.23 -8.49
N GLN A 40 -4.00 -11.12 -8.82
CA GLN A 40 -3.70 -12.50 -9.17
C GLN A 40 -3.03 -12.57 -10.55
N ILE A 41 -3.52 -11.77 -11.51
CA ILE A 41 -2.89 -11.56 -12.82
C ILE A 41 -1.47 -11.01 -12.65
N GLN A 42 -1.28 -10.00 -11.80
CA GLN A 42 0.04 -9.42 -11.54
C GLN A 42 1.03 -10.44 -10.96
N GLN A 43 0.57 -11.26 -10.01
CA GLN A 43 1.40 -12.31 -9.44
C GLN A 43 1.74 -13.40 -10.47
N ALA A 44 0.79 -13.82 -11.32
CA ALA A 44 1.07 -14.76 -12.40
C ALA A 44 2.04 -14.17 -13.44
N ALA A 45 1.92 -12.87 -13.75
CA ALA A 45 2.84 -12.15 -14.61
C ALA A 45 4.26 -12.12 -14.04
N TYR A 46 4.41 -11.89 -12.73
CA TYR A 46 5.70 -12.02 -12.07
C TYR A 46 6.27 -13.44 -12.19
N HIS A 47 5.47 -14.48 -11.92
CA HIS A 47 5.90 -15.88 -12.07
C HIS A 47 6.33 -16.19 -13.51
N MET A 48 5.57 -15.72 -14.50
CA MET A 48 5.94 -15.83 -15.91
C MET A 48 7.29 -15.15 -16.18
N GLY A 49 7.51 -13.95 -15.65
CA GLY A 49 8.78 -13.24 -15.77
C GLY A 49 9.97 -14.08 -15.28
N THR A 50 9.83 -14.71 -14.12
CA THR A 50 10.87 -15.61 -13.58
C THR A 50 11.11 -16.85 -14.45
N SER A 51 10.05 -17.46 -15.00
CA SER A 51 10.15 -18.65 -15.86
C SER A 51 10.81 -18.33 -17.22
N VAL A 52 10.50 -17.18 -17.81
CA VAL A 52 11.12 -16.76 -19.09
C VAL A 52 12.62 -16.48 -18.94
N LEU A 53 13.08 -16.15 -17.73
CA LEU A 53 14.50 -16.02 -17.38
C LEU A 53 15.15 -17.36 -16.99
N GLY A 54 14.41 -18.47 -16.98
CA GLY A 54 14.92 -19.79 -16.59
C GLY A 54 15.17 -19.94 -15.09
N ASP A 55 14.53 -19.11 -14.27
CA ASP A 55 14.75 -19.01 -12.83
C ASP A 55 13.43 -19.16 -12.07
N GLU A 56 12.76 -20.29 -12.29
CA GLU A 56 11.41 -20.56 -11.80
C GLU A 56 11.29 -20.49 -10.28
N VAL A 57 10.13 -20.01 -9.83
CA VAL A 57 9.79 -19.93 -8.41
C VAL A 57 9.47 -21.33 -7.88
N ALA A 58 10.25 -21.81 -6.91
CA ALA A 58 10.06 -23.14 -6.32
C ALA A 58 8.72 -23.34 -5.59
N SER A 59 8.06 -22.27 -5.13
CA SER A 59 6.77 -22.34 -4.43
C SER A 59 5.81 -21.24 -4.93
N PRO A 60 5.21 -21.38 -6.12
CA PRO A 60 4.37 -20.34 -6.73
C PRO A 60 3.15 -19.98 -5.86
N ARG A 61 2.54 -20.97 -5.20
CA ARG A 61 1.41 -20.76 -4.28
C ARG A 61 1.78 -19.95 -3.05
N ARG A 62 2.97 -20.16 -2.47
CA ARG A 62 3.45 -19.37 -1.33
C ARG A 62 3.53 -17.89 -1.68
N LEU A 63 4.12 -17.58 -2.84
CA LEU A 63 4.17 -16.20 -3.33
C LEU A 63 2.78 -15.66 -3.66
N ALA A 64 1.88 -16.45 -4.23
CA ALA A 64 0.52 -16.00 -4.50
C ALA A 64 -0.30 -15.72 -3.24
N THR A 65 -0.10 -16.51 -2.18
CA THR A 65 -0.67 -16.21 -0.87
C THR A 65 -0.09 -14.93 -0.27
N ALA A 66 1.22 -14.69 -0.42
CA ALA A 66 1.83 -13.41 -0.04
C ALA A 66 1.28 -12.24 -0.87
N GLY A 67 1.04 -12.44 -2.17
CA GLY A 67 0.38 -11.48 -3.06
C GLY A 67 -1.06 -11.16 -2.63
N GLN A 68 -1.82 -12.16 -2.16
CA GLN A 68 -3.12 -11.93 -1.53
C GLN A 68 -2.97 -11.01 -0.31
N THR A 69 -2.03 -11.30 0.59
CA THR A 69 -1.81 -10.47 1.79
C THR A 69 -1.51 -9.02 1.40
N VAL A 70 -0.63 -8.80 0.42
CA VAL A 70 -0.35 -7.46 -0.10
C VAL A 70 -1.63 -6.77 -0.60
N HIS A 71 -2.48 -7.48 -1.34
CA HIS A 71 -3.78 -6.96 -1.78
C HIS A 71 -4.72 -6.63 -0.60
N ASP A 72 -4.84 -7.53 0.36
CA ASP A 72 -5.71 -7.39 1.53
C ASP A 72 -5.30 -6.16 2.37
N VAL A 73 -4.00 -5.95 2.59
CA VAL A 73 -3.51 -4.74 3.29
C VAL A 73 -3.84 -3.48 2.49
N ARG A 74 -3.73 -3.50 1.16
CA ARG A 74 -4.13 -2.35 0.32
C ARG A 74 -5.63 -2.05 0.43
N LEU A 75 -6.47 -3.08 0.57
CA LEU A 75 -7.91 -2.88 0.81
C LEU A 75 -8.22 -2.34 2.22
N LEU A 76 -7.43 -2.73 3.22
CA LEU A 76 -7.52 -2.13 4.56
C LEU A 76 -7.10 -0.65 4.52
N LEU A 77 -6.04 -0.33 3.76
CA LEU A 77 -5.48 1.02 3.62
C LEU A 77 -5.98 1.73 2.36
N LYS A 78 -7.29 1.64 2.10
CA LYS A 78 -7.95 2.14 0.88
C LYS A 78 -7.93 3.67 0.71
N HIS A 79 -7.54 4.43 1.73
CA HIS A 79 -7.52 5.89 1.72
C HIS A 79 -6.12 6.49 1.52
N GLY A 80 -5.06 5.68 1.43
CA GLY A 80 -3.75 6.14 0.96
C GLY A 80 -2.56 5.59 1.72
N ARG A 81 -1.37 5.91 1.20
CA ARG A 81 -0.04 5.46 1.64
C ARG A 81 0.73 6.48 2.49
N GLY A 82 0.07 7.53 2.97
CA GLY A 82 0.61 8.65 3.74
C GLY A 82 1.40 9.67 2.93
N ASN A 83 2.50 9.21 2.35
CA ASN A 83 3.52 10.05 1.74
C ASN A 83 3.68 9.81 0.23
N VAL A 84 2.82 9.01 -0.41
CA VAL A 84 2.80 8.91 -1.87
C VAL A 84 1.92 10.02 -2.45
N LYS A 85 2.48 10.84 -3.34
CA LYS A 85 1.87 12.08 -3.82
C LYS A 85 0.57 11.86 -4.58
N VAL A 86 0.52 10.83 -5.44
CA VAL A 86 -0.66 10.56 -6.29
C VAL A 86 -1.91 10.22 -5.48
N ASP A 87 -1.75 9.81 -4.22
CA ASP A 87 -2.86 9.43 -3.34
C ASP A 87 -3.53 10.66 -2.69
N ASP A 88 -2.90 11.84 -2.74
CA ASP A 88 -3.43 13.05 -2.09
C ASP A 88 -4.78 13.45 -2.68
N ASP A 89 -4.89 13.56 -4.00
CA ASP A 89 -6.12 14.04 -4.65
C ASP A 89 -7.26 13.02 -4.53
N PRO A 90 -7.10 11.72 -4.86
CA PRO A 90 -8.18 10.73 -4.76
C PRO A 90 -8.67 10.51 -3.33
N SER A 91 -7.84 10.77 -2.32
CA SER A 91 -8.22 10.68 -0.90
C SER A 91 -8.81 11.98 -0.34
N HIS A 92 -8.87 13.05 -1.13
CA HIS A 92 -9.19 14.41 -0.67
C HIS A 92 -8.29 14.86 0.50
N GLY A 93 -7.00 14.56 0.43
CA GLY A 93 -5.99 14.88 1.44
C GLY A 93 -5.96 13.93 2.64
N HIS A 94 -6.90 12.98 2.76
CA HIS A 94 -6.93 12.04 3.88
C HIS A 94 -5.69 11.14 3.93
N ASN A 95 -5.05 10.89 2.79
CA ASN A 95 -3.78 10.18 2.67
C ASN A 95 -2.78 10.60 3.76
N GLY A 96 -2.44 11.89 3.81
CA GLY A 96 -1.52 12.44 4.81
C GLY A 96 -2.15 12.59 6.20
N ILE A 97 -3.41 13.00 6.29
CA ILE A 97 -4.09 13.25 7.57
C ILE A 97 -4.27 11.96 8.37
N GLY A 98 -4.89 10.94 7.76
CA GLY A 98 -5.12 9.65 8.39
C GLY A 98 -3.81 8.98 8.79
N SER A 99 -2.80 9.02 7.92
CA SER A 99 -1.46 8.48 8.24
C SER A 99 -0.79 9.22 9.41
N SER A 100 -1.01 10.53 9.54
CA SER A 100 -0.51 11.31 10.68
C SER A 100 -1.15 10.90 12.01
N VAL A 101 -2.44 10.56 11.99
CA VAL A 101 -3.19 10.08 13.16
C VAL A 101 -2.72 8.66 13.53
N THR A 102 -2.49 7.83 12.52
CA THR A 102 -1.90 6.50 12.67
C THR A 102 -0.58 6.53 13.44
N MET A 103 0.31 7.48 13.13
CA MET A 103 1.63 7.59 13.78
C MET A 103 1.59 7.92 15.28
N LYS A 104 0.47 8.43 15.79
CA LYS A 104 0.31 8.79 17.22
C LYS A 104 -0.03 7.61 18.14
N GLY A 105 -0.17 6.38 17.63
CA GLY A 105 -0.37 5.21 18.47
C GLY A 105 0.79 5.02 19.47
N TRP A 106 0.46 4.60 20.70
CA TRP A 106 1.43 4.46 21.80
C TRP A 106 2.39 3.27 21.63
N ASP A 107 1.98 2.24 20.87
CA ASP A 107 2.76 1.05 20.55
C ASP A 107 2.48 0.60 19.09
N TYR A 108 3.14 -0.48 18.66
CA TYR A 108 2.99 -1.01 17.29
C TYR A 108 1.57 -1.49 16.99
N ASP A 109 0.92 -2.16 17.95
CA ASP A 109 -0.44 -2.70 17.80
C ASP A 109 -1.46 -1.58 17.64
N ALA A 110 -1.38 -0.56 18.49
CA ALA A 110 -2.22 0.62 18.43
C ALA A 110 -2.00 1.40 17.13
N LYS A 111 -0.76 1.49 16.63
CA LYS A 111 -0.47 2.08 15.32
C LYS A 111 -1.10 1.26 14.19
N ALA A 112 -0.97 -0.07 14.20
CA ALA A 112 -1.62 -0.93 13.21
C ALA A 112 -3.15 -0.84 13.25
N ALA A 113 -3.75 -0.83 14.45
CA ALA A 113 -5.19 -0.70 14.62
C ALA A 113 -5.69 0.67 14.14
N ARG A 114 -5.00 1.77 14.50
CA ARG A 114 -5.29 3.11 13.99
C ARG A 114 -5.16 3.19 12.47
N ALA A 115 -4.16 2.53 11.87
CA ALA A 115 -4.02 2.44 10.42
C ALA A 115 -5.25 1.82 9.75
N VAL A 116 -5.78 0.74 10.33
CA VAL A 116 -7.01 0.08 9.86
C VAL A 116 -8.25 0.98 10.05
N VAL A 117 -8.34 1.72 11.15
CA VAL A 117 -9.45 2.67 11.39
C VAL A 117 -9.41 3.84 10.41
N MET A 118 -8.22 4.42 10.19
CA MET A 118 -8.02 5.54 9.28
C MET A 118 -8.04 5.12 7.81
N GLY A 119 -7.84 3.84 7.53
CA GLY A 119 -7.60 3.30 6.19
C GLY A 119 -6.43 3.98 5.47
N ALA A 120 -5.47 4.54 6.20
CA ALA A 120 -4.30 5.23 5.65
C ALA A 120 -3.10 5.09 6.57
N ALA A 121 -1.93 4.78 6.01
CA ALA A 121 -0.68 4.71 6.74
C ALA A 121 0.57 4.78 5.85
N VAL A 122 1.72 5.07 6.45
CA VAL A 122 3.05 5.01 5.80
C VAL A 122 3.65 3.61 5.85
N CYS A 123 4.83 3.44 5.25
CA CYS A 123 5.52 2.17 5.07
C CYS A 123 5.64 1.33 6.36
N ASP A 124 5.98 1.94 7.51
CA ASP A 124 6.14 1.24 8.79
C ASP A 124 4.91 0.42 9.20
N GLN A 125 3.72 1.01 9.17
CA GLN A 125 2.49 0.30 9.53
C GLN A 125 2.02 -0.62 8.42
N THR A 126 2.30 -0.31 7.15
CA THR A 126 1.99 -1.22 6.05
C THR A 126 2.77 -2.54 6.17
N ALA A 127 4.06 -2.47 6.53
CA ALA A 127 4.92 -3.63 6.73
C ALA A 127 4.46 -4.48 7.92
N LEU A 128 4.11 -3.83 9.04
CA LEU A 128 3.54 -4.51 10.20
C LEU A 128 2.20 -5.18 9.87
N LEU A 129 1.31 -4.48 9.17
CA LEU A 129 0.03 -5.05 8.73
C LEU A 129 0.22 -6.22 7.78
N SER A 130 1.22 -6.20 6.90
CA SER A 130 1.54 -7.36 6.05
C SER A 130 1.94 -8.57 6.89
N ALA A 131 2.75 -8.40 7.95
CA ALA A 131 3.09 -9.49 8.86
C ALA A 131 1.84 -10.06 9.57
N ILE A 132 1.04 -9.17 10.15
CA ILE A 132 -0.16 -9.49 10.92
C ILE A 132 -1.22 -10.18 10.06
N VAL A 133 -1.49 -9.64 8.86
CA VAL A 133 -2.48 -10.17 7.93
C VAL A 133 -2.02 -11.49 7.34
N HIS A 134 -0.70 -11.70 7.17
CA HIS A 134 -0.18 -12.96 6.64
C HIS A 134 -0.13 -14.09 7.68
N ALA A 135 -0.15 -13.77 8.97
CA ALA A 135 -0.06 -14.73 10.08
C ALA A 135 -0.81 -16.06 9.87
N PRO A 136 -2.12 -16.09 9.51
CA PRO A 136 -2.85 -17.35 9.37
C PRO A 136 -2.40 -18.19 8.16
N HIS A 137 -1.65 -17.61 7.23
CA HIS A 137 -1.11 -18.27 6.04
C HIS A 137 0.31 -18.79 6.21
N MET A 138 1.01 -18.37 7.26
CA MET A 138 2.38 -18.81 7.52
C MET A 138 2.42 -20.33 7.73
N ALA A 139 3.37 -20.98 7.07
CA ALA A 139 3.73 -22.36 7.39
C ALA A 139 4.48 -22.42 8.73
N GLU A 140 4.48 -23.59 9.38
CA GLU A 140 5.30 -23.80 10.57
C GLU A 140 6.78 -23.59 10.24
N GLY A 141 7.50 -22.88 11.11
CA GLY A 141 8.91 -22.52 10.90
C GLY A 141 9.15 -21.34 9.94
N GLU A 142 8.09 -20.74 9.37
CA GLU A 142 8.24 -19.46 8.68
C GLU A 142 8.33 -18.30 9.66
N ILE A 143 9.13 -17.31 9.28
CA ILE A 143 9.36 -16.09 10.05
C ILE A 143 8.93 -14.92 9.17
N SER A 144 8.13 -14.02 9.73
CA SER A 144 7.82 -12.73 9.12
C SER A 144 8.62 -11.65 9.85
N SER A 145 9.41 -10.89 9.11
CA SER A 145 10.33 -9.89 9.67
C SER A 145 10.05 -8.51 9.08
N ILE A 146 9.89 -7.51 9.95
CA ILE A 146 9.86 -6.11 9.52
C ILE A 146 11.29 -5.68 9.22
N THR A 147 11.54 -5.22 8.01
CA THR A 147 12.88 -4.90 7.50
C THR A 147 12.89 -3.46 7.03
N SER A 148 13.96 -2.71 7.30
CA SER A 148 14.12 -1.35 6.80
C SER A 148 15.50 -1.08 6.25
N SER A 149 15.57 -0.04 5.43
CA SER A 149 16.83 0.56 5.00
C SER A 149 16.64 2.07 4.91
N TYR A 150 17.70 2.82 5.21
CA TYR A 150 17.71 4.29 5.15
C TYR A 150 18.12 4.84 3.79
N THR A 151 18.44 3.97 2.83
CA THR A 151 19.08 4.35 1.57
C THR A 151 18.44 3.70 0.35
N VAL A 152 17.15 3.39 0.40
CA VAL A 152 16.45 2.88 -0.80
C VAL A 152 16.34 3.99 -1.84
N PRO A 153 16.48 3.68 -3.15
CA PRO A 153 16.25 4.66 -4.20
C PRO A 153 14.76 4.96 -4.27
N LEU A 154 14.40 6.24 -4.09
CA LEU A 154 13.04 6.74 -4.25
C LEU A 154 13.08 8.04 -5.05
N ARG A 155 11.93 8.42 -5.61
CA ARG A 155 11.76 9.69 -6.30
C ARG A 155 10.87 10.60 -5.47
N GLU A 156 11.45 11.62 -4.86
CA GLU A 156 10.73 12.65 -4.11
C GLU A 156 10.03 13.62 -5.07
N ILE A 157 8.82 14.03 -4.73
CA ILE A 157 8.03 15.05 -5.43
C ILE A 157 7.93 16.27 -4.51
N THR A 158 8.51 17.38 -4.94
CA THR A 158 8.44 18.67 -4.24
C THR A 158 7.03 19.28 -4.33
N ASP A 159 6.75 20.29 -3.50
CA ASP A 159 5.47 21.01 -3.54
C ASP A 159 5.26 21.73 -4.88
N GLU A 160 6.35 22.15 -5.55
CA GLU A 160 6.34 22.71 -6.91
C GLU A 160 6.15 21.65 -8.01
N GLY A 161 6.10 20.37 -7.65
CA GLY A 161 5.90 19.25 -8.58
C GLY A 161 7.17 18.72 -9.24
N ALA A 162 8.35 19.25 -8.90
CA ALA A 162 9.62 18.72 -9.38
C ALA A 162 9.90 17.33 -8.78
N ALA A 163 10.43 16.42 -9.60
CA ALA A 163 10.75 15.06 -9.20
C ALA A 163 12.27 14.87 -9.06
N ASN A 164 12.73 14.52 -7.85
CA ASN A 164 14.13 14.37 -7.50
C ASN A 164 14.44 12.92 -7.10
N GLU A 165 15.50 12.34 -7.67
CA GLU A 165 16.01 11.04 -7.22
C GLU A 165 16.71 11.21 -5.86
N VAL A 166 16.29 10.46 -4.85
CA VAL A 166 16.77 10.55 -3.47
C VAL A 166 17.09 9.18 -2.88
N ARG A 167 17.84 9.19 -1.78
CA ARG A 167 18.05 8.04 -0.92
C ARG A 167 17.30 8.28 0.37
N ALA A 168 16.30 7.44 0.64
CA ALA A 168 15.38 7.65 1.75
C ALA A 168 15.12 6.38 2.55
N GLY A 169 14.54 6.57 3.73
CA GLY A 169 14.08 5.50 4.60
C GLY A 169 12.85 4.79 4.05
N HIS A 170 12.88 3.46 4.04
CA HIS A 170 11.72 2.63 3.73
C HIS A 170 11.71 1.37 4.57
N THR A 171 10.50 0.90 4.87
CA THR A 171 10.23 -0.28 5.69
C THR A 171 9.29 -1.20 4.92
N TRP A 172 9.62 -2.49 4.83
CA TRP A 172 8.84 -3.53 4.17
C TRP A 172 8.77 -4.80 5.04
N ASN A 173 7.94 -5.75 4.64
CA ASN A 173 7.90 -7.06 5.29
C ASN A 173 8.63 -8.11 4.46
N GLU A 174 9.34 -9.01 5.14
CA GLU A 174 9.97 -10.18 4.54
C GLU A 174 9.44 -11.47 5.17
N LEU A 175 9.04 -12.43 4.34
CA LEU A 175 8.66 -13.77 4.75
C LEU A 175 9.79 -14.76 4.41
N ARG A 176 10.37 -15.38 5.44
CA ARG A 176 11.58 -16.20 5.34
C ARG A 176 11.35 -17.63 5.83
N ARG A 177 12.22 -18.53 5.39
CA ARG A 177 12.37 -19.89 5.92
C ARG A 177 13.83 -20.04 6.36
N GLY A 178 14.07 -19.88 7.66
CA GLY A 178 15.44 -19.75 8.18
C GLY A 178 16.07 -18.42 7.83
N ASP A 179 17.34 -18.45 7.43
CA ASP A 179 18.14 -17.27 7.14
C ASP A 179 17.61 -16.45 5.95
N ARG A 180 17.98 -15.17 5.92
CA ARG A 180 17.60 -14.24 4.85
C ARG A 180 18.35 -14.57 3.55
N ASP A 181 17.71 -15.36 2.70
CA ASP A 181 18.21 -15.72 1.37
C ASP A 181 17.54 -14.92 0.25
N GLN A 182 18.33 -14.50 -0.74
CA GLN A 182 17.91 -13.67 -1.87
C GLN A 182 16.89 -14.37 -2.78
N THR A 183 16.93 -15.70 -2.87
CA THR A 183 16.11 -16.49 -3.82
C THR A 183 14.80 -17.00 -3.22
N SER A 184 14.70 -17.12 -1.91
CA SER A 184 13.55 -17.71 -1.21
C SER A 184 12.82 -16.74 -0.27
N THR A 185 13.48 -15.67 0.17
CA THR A 185 12.84 -14.59 0.93
C THR A 185 11.83 -13.88 0.05
N VAL A 186 10.59 -13.77 0.54
CA VAL A 186 9.51 -13.08 -0.15
C VAL A 186 9.31 -11.71 0.46
N VAL A 187 9.36 -10.68 -0.38
CA VAL A 187 9.06 -9.30 -0.03
C VAL A 187 7.56 -9.08 -0.17
N MET A 188 6.91 -8.69 0.93
CA MET A 188 5.54 -8.22 0.97
C MET A 188 5.53 -6.72 1.26
N ASP A 189 5.26 -5.92 0.24
CA ASP A 189 5.23 -4.46 0.33
C ASP A 189 3.89 -3.93 -0.20
N ALA A 190 2.99 -3.62 0.72
CA ALA A 190 1.68 -3.04 0.40
C ALA A 190 1.72 -1.52 0.16
N TRP A 191 2.84 -0.86 0.49
CA TRP A 191 3.05 0.57 0.23
C TRP A 191 3.49 0.80 -1.22
N ALA A 192 4.41 -0.01 -1.73
CA ALA A 192 4.78 0.01 -3.15
C ALA A 192 3.71 -0.60 -4.06
N ASN A 193 3.82 -0.38 -5.36
CA ASN A 193 3.02 -1.02 -6.40
C ASN A 193 3.61 -2.40 -6.80
N GLY A 194 2.79 -3.28 -7.39
CA GLY A 194 3.17 -4.63 -7.82
C GLY A 194 2.81 -5.76 -6.83
N PRO A 195 3.12 -7.03 -7.17
CA PRO A 195 2.80 -8.21 -6.36
C PRO A 195 3.86 -8.50 -5.29
N ALA A 196 3.71 -9.57 -4.53
CA ALA A 196 4.80 -10.09 -3.69
C ALA A 196 5.88 -10.73 -4.58
N VAL A 197 7.15 -10.51 -4.25
CA VAL A 197 8.30 -10.91 -5.09
C VAL A 197 9.41 -11.54 -4.27
N ARG A 198 10.34 -12.25 -4.91
CA ARG A 198 11.58 -12.68 -4.25
C ARG A 198 12.46 -11.46 -3.98
N LEU A 199 13.24 -11.52 -2.92
CA LEU A 199 14.12 -10.42 -2.52
C LEU A 199 15.08 -9.99 -3.64
N LYS A 200 15.69 -10.93 -4.36
CA LYS A 200 16.60 -10.63 -5.49
C LYS A 200 15.93 -9.87 -6.64
N ASP A 201 14.63 -10.03 -6.82
CA ASP A 201 13.86 -9.43 -7.90
C ASP A 201 13.25 -8.08 -7.46
N SER A 202 13.38 -7.74 -6.18
CA SER A 202 12.83 -6.52 -5.57
C SER A 202 13.74 -5.30 -5.74
N ALA A 203 13.14 -4.12 -5.89
CA ALA A 203 13.82 -2.84 -5.83
C ALA A 203 14.57 -2.61 -4.49
N TRP A 204 14.21 -3.35 -3.43
CA TRP A 204 14.80 -3.23 -2.10
C TRP A 204 16.00 -4.17 -1.89
N GLY A 205 16.13 -5.21 -2.71
CA GLY A 205 17.15 -6.26 -2.60
C GLY A 205 18.59 -5.74 -2.44
N PRO A 206 19.02 -4.73 -3.23
CA PRO A 206 20.38 -4.18 -3.14
C PRO A 206 20.67 -3.31 -1.91
N ALA A 207 19.65 -2.86 -1.18
CA ALA A 207 19.84 -1.92 -0.08
C ALA A 207 20.40 -2.62 1.17
N PRO A 208 21.31 -1.96 1.93
CA PRO A 208 21.75 -2.48 3.23
C PRO A 208 20.55 -2.47 4.18
N ALA A 209 20.00 -3.65 4.40
CA ALA A 209 18.78 -3.85 5.17
C ALA A 209 19.12 -4.19 6.62
N ARG A 210 18.32 -3.67 7.54
CA ARG A 210 18.34 -4.03 8.95
C ARG A 210 16.99 -4.60 9.32
N GLU A 211 17.01 -5.68 10.09
CA GLU A 211 15.80 -6.17 10.72
C GLU A 211 15.39 -5.19 11.83
N VAL A 212 14.17 -4.67 11.76
CA VAL A 212 13.64 -3.67 12.69
C VAL A 212 13.01 -4.40 13.87
N THR A 213 13.82 -4.96 14.77
CA THR A 213 13.52 -5.52 16.11
C THR A 213 12.32 -6.50 16.24
N LEU A 214 11.51 -6.70 15.21
CA LEU A 214 10.25 -7.43 15.22
C LEU A 214 10.27 -8.46 14.09
N SER A 215 10.93 -9.58 14.39
CA SER A 215 10.63 -10.88 13.77
C SER A 215 9.52 -11.55 14.55
N MET A 216 8.59 -12.16 13.84
CA MET A 216 7.51 -12.94 14.42
C MET A 216 7.37 -14.28 13.71
N ASP A 217 7.25 -15.33 14.51
CA ASP A 217 6.70 -16.60 14.03
C ASP A 217 5.19 -16.49 13.85
N LYS A 218 4.58 -17.57 13.36
CA LYS A 218 3.14 -17.67 13.15
C LYS A 218 2.31 -17.41 14.42
N SER A 219 2.76 -17.90 15.57
CA SER A 219 2.03 -17.79 16.84
C SER A 219 2.00 -16.33 17.32
N HIS A 220 3.17 -15.68 17.32
CA HIS A 220 3.28 -14.28 17.69
C HIS A 220 2.54 -13.38 16.68
N ALA A 221 2.67 -13.61 15.38
CA ALA A 221 1.93 -12.88 14.36
C ALA A 221 0.40 -13.04 14.54
N GLY A 222 -0.06 -14.24 14.88
CA GLY A 222 -1.47 -14.52 15.18
C GLY A 222 -1.97 -13.83 16.45
N PHE A 223 -1.15 -13.78 17.50
CA PHE A 223 -1.45 -13.02 18.71
C PHE A 223 -1.62 -11.52 18.43
N LEU A 224 -0.70 -10.92 17.65
CA LEU A 224 -0.80 -9.52 17.25
C LEU A 224 -2.03 -9.26 16.39
N LYS A 225 -2.37 -10.18 15.48
CA LYS A 225 -3.61 -10.12 14.69
C LYS A 225 -4.85 -10.02 15.57
N ASN A 226 -4.97 -10.92 16.56
CA ASN A 226 -6.10 -10.91 17.49
C ASN A 226 -6.16 -9.62 18.31
N ARG A 227 -5.01 -9.07 18.73
CA ARG A 227 -4.94 -7.80 19.45
C ARG A 227 -5.42 -6.64 18.59
N VAL A 228 -4.92 -6.52 17.36
CA VAL A 228 -5.33 -5.45 16.44
C VAL A 228 -6.83 -5.56 16.14
N GLU A 229 -7.35 -6.76 15.88
CA GLU A 229 -8.77 -7.00 15.65
C GLU A 229 -9.66 -6.60 16.82
N GLY A 230 -9.21 -6.83 18.05
CA GLY A 230 -9.89 -6.38 19.27
C GLY A 230 -9.86 -4.87 19.47
N LEU A 231 -8.78 -4.19 19.05
CA LEU A 231 -8.61 -2.75 19.20
C LEU A 231 -9.40 -1.93 18.16
N VAL A 232 -9.53 -2.42 16.92
CA VAL A 232 -10.21 -1.68 15.84
C VAL A 232 -11.63 -1.21 16.22
N PRO A 233 -12.55 -2.05 16.75
CA PRO A 233 -13.89 -1.58 17.11
C PRO A 233 -13.87 -0.55 18.25
N ILE A 234 -12.95 -0.68 19.21
CA ILE A 234 -12.80 0.28 20.32
C ILE A 234 -12.37 1.65 19.78
N LEU A 235 -11.35 1.66 18.92
CA LEU A 235 -10.80 2.87 18.33
C LEU A 235 -11.79 3.55 17.36
N ARG A 236 -12.62 2.79 16.62
CA ARG A 236 -13.67 3.36 15.78
C ARG A 236 -14.70 4.18 16.56
N SER A 237 -14.95 3.82 17.81
CA SER A 237 -15.86 4.54 18.70
C SER A 237 -15.17 5.58 19.58
N ASP A 238 -13.86 5.77 19.43
CA ASP A 238 -13.08 6.70 20.23
C ASP A 238 -13.18 8.14 19.70
N ASN A 239 -13.82 9.01 20.49
CA ASN A 239 -13.90 10.44 20.22
C ASN A 239 -12.51 11.12 20.17
N GLY A 240 -11.49 10.53 20.80
CA GLY A 240 -10.10 10.96 20.73
C GLY A 240 -9.57 10.94 19.30
N ILE A 241 -9.80 9.86 18.55
CA ILE A 241 -9.39 9.75 17.13
C ILE A 241 -10.06 10.83 16.28
N HIS A 242 -11.37 11.05 16.45
CA HIS A 242 -12.07 12.12 15.73
C HIS A 242 -11.49 13.51 16.03
N THR A 243 -11.12 13.75 17.29
CA THR A 243 -10.48 15.00 17.71
C THR A 243 -9.11 15.15 17.07
N GLU A 244 -8.30 14.09 17.04
CA GLU A 244 -7.00 14.09 16.38
C GLU A 244 -7.09 14.36 14.88
N VAL A 245 -8.06 13.75 14.18
CA VAL A 245 -8.32 14.03 12.76
C VAL A 245 -8.61 15.52 12.55
N ARG A 246 -9.50 16.11 13.36
CA ARG A 246 -9.79 17.56 13.28
C ARG A 246 -8.56 18.42 13.55
N THR A 247 -7.72 18.03 14.50
CA THR A 247 -6.45 18.73 14.76
C THR A 247 -5.53 18.65 13.54
N LYS A 248 -5.39 17.48 12.92
CA LYS A 248 -4.55 17.28 11.74
C LYS A 248 -5.10 17.92 10.47
N LEU A 249 -6.41 18.13 10.38
CA LEU A 249 -7.01 18.96 9.33
C LEU A 249 -6.62 20.43 9.44
N ARG A 250 -6.54 20.97 10.66
CA ARG A 250 -6.15 22.37 10.91
C ARG A 250 -4.65 22.60 10.80
N ALA A 251 -3.86 21.60 11.18
CA ALA A 251 -2.40 21.61 11.11
C ALA A 251 -1.88 20.28 10.54
N PRO A 252 -1.88 20.13 9.20
CA PRO A 252 -1.38 18.93 8.54
C PRO A 252 0.09 18.66 8.88
N THR A 253 0.45 17.38 9.01
CA THR A 253 1.86 17.01 9.14
C THR A 253 2.55 17.18 7.79
N SER A 254 3.70 17.85 7.78
CA SER A 254 4.57 17.86 6.60
C SER A 254 5.22 16.49 6.44
N PHE A 255 5.06 15.89 5.26
CA PHE A 255 5.75 14.67 4.84
C PHE A 255 6.56 14.99 3.60
N GLY A 256 7.78 14.45 3.49
CA GLY A 256 8.43 14.30 2.19
C GLY A 256 7.52 13.43 1.31
N LYS A 257 7.13 13.94 0.14
CA LYS A 257 6.19 13.25 -0.75
C LYS A 257 6.97 12.50 -1.81
N TYR A 258 6.55 11.28 -2.13
CA TYR A 258 7.22 10.41 -3.09
C TYR A 258 6.32 10.10 -4.27
N ALA A 259 6.93 9.87 -5.43
CA ALA A 259 6.29 9.23 -6.56
C ALA A 259 5.93 7.78 -6.22
N GLU A 260 5.11 7.17 -7.06
CA GLU A 260 4.70 5.78 -6.87
C GLU A 260 5.88 4.81 -7.10
N PRO A 261 6.34 4.12 -6.06
CA PRO A 261 7.41 3.14 -6.19
C PRO A 261 6.87 1.81 -6.67
N GLN A 262 7.72 1.02 -7.30
CA GLN A 262 7.44 -0.35 -7.71
C GLN A 262 8.26 -1.29 -6.86
N VAL A 263 7.64 -2.36 -6.36
CA VAL A 263 8.36 -3.38 -5.57
C VAL A 263 9.30 -4.21 -6.43
N ILE A 264 8.98 -4.38 -7.73
CA ILE A 264 9.81 -5.06 -8.71
C ILE A 264 10.95 -4.12 -9.13
N SER A 265 12.18 -4.63 -9.13
CA SER A 265 13.34 -3.87 -9.58
C SER A 265 13.26 -3.54 -11.08
N PRO A 266 13.70 -2.34 -11.50
CA PRO A 266 13.75 -1.99 -12.92
C PRO A 266 14.69 -2.91 -13.72
N GLU A 267 15.76 -3.43 -13.10
CA GLU A 267 16.69 -4.37 -13.71
C GLU A 267 16.03 -5.71 -14.04
N PHE A 268 15.25 -6.27 -13.10
CA PHE A 268 14.49 -7.50 -13.34
C PHE A 268 13.46 -7.29 -14.45
N ALA A 269 12.65 -6.22 -14.36
CA ALA A 269 11.63 -5.91 -15.37
C ALA A 269 12.23 -5.73 -16.77
N LYS A 270 13.38 -5.05 -16.87
CA LYS A 270 14.13 -4.90 -18.13
C LYS A 270 14.60 -6.25 -18.68
N SER A 271 15.15 -7.10 -17.82
CA SER A 271 15.62 -8.43 -18.22
C SER A 271 14.50 -9.31 -18.74
N VAL A 272 13.35 -9.33 -18.05
CA VAL A 272 12.13 -10.03 -18.49
C VAL A 272 11.67 -9.51 -19.85
N ARG A 273 11.56 -8.18 -20.04
CA ARG A 273 11.19 -7.59 -21.33
C ARG A 273 12.11 -8.02 -22.47
N ASN A 274 13.42 -8.05 -22.23
CA ASN A 274 14.39 -8.47 -23.24
C ASN A 274 14.24 -9.96 -23.59
N ALA A 275 14.06 -10.81 -22.59
CA ALA A 275 13.84 -12.25 -22.81
C ALA A 275 12.50 -12.52 -23.52
N LEU A 276 11.45 -11.77 -23.20
CA LEU A 276 10.16 -11.85 -23.89
C LEU A 276 10.26 -11.50 -25.38
N LYS A 277 11.12 -10.56 -25.79
CA LYS A 277 11.31 -10.24 -27.22
C LYS A 277 11.87 -11.41 -28.03
N LEU A 278 12.63 -12.29 -27.39
CA LEU A 278 13.26 -13.46 -28.00
C LEU A 278 12.41 -14.73 -27.87
N CYS A 279 11.35 -14.70 -27.06
CA CYS A 279 10.48 -15.84 -26.82
C CYS A 279 9.38 -15.93 -27.91
N PRO A 280 9.19 -17.09 -28.58
CA PRO A 280 8.08 -17.28 -29.52
C PRO A 280 6.72 -17.08 -28.84
N GLU A 281 5.73 -16.56 -29.58
CA GLU A 281 4.39 -16.25 -29.04
C GLU A 281 3.68 -17.47 -28.44
N ASP A 282 3.75 -18.62 -29.11
CA ASP A 282 3.13 -19.85 -28.60
C ASP A 282 3.77 -20.28 -27.28
N LYS A 283 5.10 -20.15 -27.16
CA LYS A 283 5.83 -20.43 -25.92
C LYS A 283 5.45 -19.46 -24.80
N LYS A 284 5.20 -18.18 -25.09
CA LYS A 284 4.72 -17.20 -24.09
C LYS A 284 3.35 -17.61 -23.56
N LYS A 285 2.41 -17.97 -24.45
CA LYS A 285 1.06 -18.43 -24.07
C LYS A 285 1.13 -19.70 -23.22
N ASP A 286 1.99 -20.65 -23.59
CA ASP A 286 2.18 -21.89 -22.84
C ASP A 286 2.72 -21.64 -21.43
N ILE A 287 3.70 -20.73 -21.29
CA ILE A 287 4.23 -20.36 -19.96
C ILE A 287 3.15 -19.67 -19.14
N ALA A 288 2.46 -18.67 -19.69
CA ALA A 288 1.39 -17.96 -18.98
C ALA A 288 0.28 -18.91 -18.52
N SER A 289 -0.19 -19.78 -19.42
CA SER A 289 -1.17 -20.84 -19.14
C SER A 289 -0.72 -21.73 -17.97
N ARG A 290 0.54 -22.18 -18.01
CA ARG A 290 1.13 -22.99 -16.95
C ARG A 290 1.19 -22.25 -15.61
N MET A 291 1.60 -20.99 -15.60
CA MET A 291 1.67 -20.20 -14.36
C MET A 291 0.30 -20.00 -13.72
N ILE A 292 -0.73 -19.77 -14.54
CA ILE A 292 -2.12 -19.63 -14.10
C ILE A 292 -2.63 -20.95 -13.51
N ARG A 293 -2.47 -22.05 -14.24
CA ARG A 293 -2.90 -23.39 -13.81
C ARG A 293 -2.19 -23.83 -12.52
N ASP A 294 -0.88 -23.74 -12.47
CA ASP A 294 -0.09 -24.29 -11.36
C ASP A 294 -0.30 -23.46 -10.07
N THR A 295 -0.49 -22.14 -10.22
CA THR A 295 -0.74 -21.23 -9.09
C THR A 295 -2.18 -21.28 -8.62
N TYR A 296 -3.14 -21.07 -9.53
CA TYR A 296 -4.55 -20.84 -9.20
C TYR A 296 -5.46 -22.03 -9.48
N GLY A 297 -4.95 -23.11 -10.08
CA GLY A 297 -5.73 -24.31 -10.37
C GLY A 297 -6.80 -24.14 -11.44
N MET A 298 -6.75 -23.07 -12.23
CA MET A 298 -7.74 -22.82 -13.29
C MET A 298 -7.68 -23.88 -14.39
N GLU A 299 -8.86 -24.27 -14.89
CA GLU A 299 -8.98 -25.25 -15.97
C GLU A 299 -8.45 -24.66 -17.29
N PRO A 300 -7.44 -25.28 -17.92
CA PRO A 300 -6.92 -24.86 -19.21
C PRO A 300 -8.01 -24.76 -20.27
N HIS A 301 -7.85 -23.83 -21.21
CA HIS A 301 -8.77 -23.60 -22.33
C HIS A 301 -10.18 -23.12 -21.97
N SER A 302 -10.56 -23.00 -20.70
CA SER A 302 -11.81 -22.32 -20.30
C SER A 302 -11.80 -20.84 -20.74
N PRO A 303 -12.97 -20.21 -20.97
CA PRO A 303 -13.02 -18.78 -21.35
C PRO A 303 -12.30 -17.87 -20.35
N ASN A 304 -12.45 -18.13 -19.05
CA ASN A 304 -11.78 -17.37 -18.00
C ASN A 304 -10.25 -17.59 -18.01
N HIS A 305 -9.80 -18.82 -18.26
CA HIS A 305 -8.37 -19.10 -18.41
C HIS A 305 -7.77 -18.39 -19.63
N GLN A 306 -8.44 -18.41 -20.78
CA GLN A 306 -7.98 -17.74 -21.99
C GLN A 306 -7.87 -16.21 -21.79
N SER A 307 -8.88 -15.61 -21.14
CA SER A 307 -8.85 -14.20 -20.76
C SER A 307 -7.69 -13.88 -19.80
N ALA A 308 -7.47 -14.74 -18.80
CA ALA A 308 -6.37 -14.60 -17.86
C ALA A 308 -5.00 -14.69 -18.55
N VAL A 309 -4.82 -15.61 -19.51
CA VAL A 309 -3.58 -15.70 -20.31
C VAL A 309 -3.28 -14.38 -21.02
N ILE A 310 -4.28 -13.79 -21.68
CA ILE A 310 -4.11 -12.49 -22.37
C ILE A 310 -3.68 -11.41 -21.37
N SER A 311 -4.38 -11.31 -20.24
CA SER A 311 -4.08 -10.30 -19.21
C SER A 311 -2.70 -10.49 -18.58
N VAL A 312 -2.25 -11.73 -18.38
CA VAL A 312 -0.91 -12.05 -17.86
C VAL A 312 0.16 -11.65 -18.87
N LEU A 313 -0.05 -11.92 -20.17
CA LEU A 313 0.87 -11.50 -21.24
C LEU A 313 1.02 -9.98 -21.32
N GLU A 314 -0.08 -9.24 -21.14
CA GLU A 314 -0.04 -7.77 -21.10
C GLU A 314 0.65 -7.23 -19.84
N ALA A 315 0.45 -7.89 -18.69
CA ALA A 315 1.03 -7.47 -17.42
C ALA A 315 2.53 -7.77 -17.35
N VAL A 316 3.00 -8.92 -17.87
CA VAL A 316 4.43 -9.29 -17.84
C VAL A 316 5.30 -8.35 -18.69
N GLY A 317 4.72 -7.71 -19.72
CA GLY A 317 5.40 -6.67 -20.50
C GLY A 317 5.65 -5.37 -19.72
N ARG A 318 4.98 -5.20 -18.57
CA ARG A 318 4.88 -3.94 -17.80
C ARG A 318 5.14 -4.14 -16.31
N LEU A 319 6.02 -5.08 -15.95
CA LEU A 319 6.30 -5.43 -14.54
C LEU A 319 6.77 -4.25 -13.66
N ASP A 320 7.36 -3.21 -14.24
CA ASP A 320 7.80 -1.97 -13.59
C ASP A 320 6.73 -0.85 -13.62
N SER A 321 5.49 -1.17 -13.97
CA SER A 321 4.37 -0.20 -14.00
C SER A 321 3.05 -0.87 -13.64
N LEU A 322 3.09 -1.91 -12.81
CA LEU A 322 1.89 -2.60 -12.38
C LEU A 322 1.07 -1.69 -11.45
N PRO A 323 -0.25 -1.57 -11.63
CA PRO A 323 -1.08 -0.71 -10.79
C PRO A 323 -1.40 -1.35 -9.45
N ARG A 324 -2.02 -0.58 -8.55
CA ARG A 324 -2.66 -1.06 -7.31
C ARG A 324 -4.16 -0.75 -7.33
N PRO A 325 -4.97 -1.30 -6.41
CA PRO A 325 -6.35 -0.85 -6.23
C PRO A 325 -6.42 0.67 -6.02
N PRO A 326 -7.42 1.36 -6.60
CA PRO A 326 -7.55 2.80 -6.52
C PRO A 326 -7.76 3.25 -5.08
N VAL A 327 -7.19 4.41 -4.74
CA VAL A 327 -7.46 5.11 -3.48
C VAL A 327 -8.84 5.76 -3.57
N VAL A 328 -9.59 5.70 -2.47
CA VAL A 328 -10.94 6.29 -2.37
C VAL A 328 -11.01 7.34 -1.26
N PRO A 329 -11.92 8.33 -1.37
CA PRO A 329 -12.13 9.33 -0.33
C PRO A 329 -12.52 8.69 1.01
N SER A 330 -12.13 9.34 2.12
CA SER A 330 -12.51 8.90 3.46
C SER A 330 -13.82 9.56 3.94
N GLU A 331 -14.62 8.79 4.67
CA GLU A 331 -15.80 9.27 5.38
C GLU A 331 -15.49 10.43 6.35
N TYR A 332 -14.27 10.48 6.89
CA TYR A 332 -13.83 11.55 7.78
C TYR A 332 -13.75 12.91 7.07
N ILE A 333 -13.49 12.92 5.76
CA ILE A 333 -13.43 14.15 4.96
C ILE A 333 -14.81 14.47 4.39
N THR A 334 -15.53 13.46 3.88
CA THR A 334 -16.86 13.64 3.30
C THR A 334 -17.88 14.20 4.30
N ALA A 335 -17.85 13.74 5.56
CA ALA A 335 -18.73 14.24 6.62
C ALA A 335 -18.49 15.71 7.02
N ILE A 336 -17.28 16.23 6.77
CA ILE A 336 -16.92 17.62 7.08
C ILE A 336 -17.26 18.55 5.91
N GLY A 337 -17.20 18.05 4.67
CA GLY A 337 -17.64 18.78 3.48
C GLY A 337 -19.13 19.10 3.45
N SER A 338 -19.98 18.23 4.02
CA SER A 338 -21.44 18.44 4.12
C SER A 338 -21.87 19.45 5.20
N ASN A 339 -20.95 19.90 6.06
CA ASN A 339 -21.22 20.87 7.13
C ASN A 339 -20.51 22.22 6.91
N ARG A 340 -20.02 22.51 5.69
CA ARG A 340 -19.60 23.87 5.34
C ARG A 340 -20.85 24.71 5.00
N PRO A 341 -21.16 25.79 5.73
CA PRO A 341 -21.95 26.88 5.15
C PRO A 341 -21.23 27.34 3.88
N GLY A 342 -22.00 27.63 2.83
CA GLY A 342 -21.47 28.03 1.53
C GLY A 342 -20.37 29.09 1.67
N ALA A 343 -19.31 28.94 0.89
CA ALA A 343 -18.30 29.98 0.75
C ALA A 343 -19.00 31.27 0.31
N GLU A 344 -19.15 32.21 1.25
CA GLU A 344 -19.36 33.60 0.90
C GLU A 344 -18.19 34.03 0.02
N GLN A 345 -18.54 34.54 -1.16
CA GLN A 345 -17.65 35.32 -2.01
C GLN A 345 -17.15 36.52 -1.22
N GLN A 346 -16.00 36.39 -0.54
CA GLN A 346 -15.17 37.54 -0.21
C GLN A 346 -14.03 37.59 -1.22
N GLY A 347 -14.20 38.44 -2.24
CA GLY A 347 -13.10 38.80 -3.13
C GLY A 347 -13.49 39.23 -4.54
N ALA A 348 -14.30 40.28 -4.69
CA ALA A 348 -14.26 41.13 -5.89
C ALA A 348 -15.00 42.45 -5.63
N GLY A 349 -14.27 43.54 -5.39
CA GLY A 349 -14.85 44.88 -5.43
C GLY A 349 -14.03 45.95 -4.74
N ASN A 350 -13.40 46.79 -5.58
CA ASN A 350 -12.94 48.16 -5.29
C ASN A 350 -11.49 48.34 -4.81
N ALA A 351 -10.55 47.95 -5.69
CA ALA A 351 -9.39 48.81 -5.95
C ALA A 351 -9.74 49.73 -7.14
N ARG A 352 -10.16 50.97 -6.86
CA ARG A 352 -10.07 52.14 -7.76
C ARG A 352 -10.76 53.36 -7.12
N THR A 353 -9.97 54.12 -6.37
CA THR A 353 -9.94 55.60 -6.34
C THR A 353 -8.92 55.95 -5.27
N ASP A 354 -7.82 56.59 -5.70
CA ASP A 354 -7.14 57.68 -4.99
C ASP A 354 -5.71 57.83 -5.53
N LEU A 355 -5.66 58.36 -6.74
CA LEU A 355 -4.50 59.07 -7.27
C LEU A 355 -5.01 60.41 -7.80
N ALA A 356 -5.11 61.40 -6.92
CA ALA A 356 -4.92 62.82 -7.21
C ALA A 356 -5.25 63.65 -5.98
N SER A 357 -4.24 64.00 -5.18
CA SER A 357 -4.14 65.30 -4.51
C SER A 357 -2.72 65.50 -4.02
N SER A 358 -1.93 66.07 -4.92
CA SER A 358 -0.68 66.76 -4.65
C SER A 358 -0.89 67.85 -3.59
N SER A 359 0.03 67.94 -2.61
CA SER A 359 0.91 69.10 -2.40
C SER A 359 1.19 69.43 -0.91
N ARG A 360 2.49 69.74 -0.66
CA ARG A 360 3.07 70.48 0.50
C ARG A 360 3.20 69.66 1.81
N SER A 361 4.35 69.53 2.49
CA SER A 361 5.56 70.37 2.58
C SER A 361 6.78 69.57 3.05
N ARG A 362 7.97 70.00 2.62
CA ARG A 362 9.31 69.67 3.17
C ARG A 362 9.46 70.20 4.60
N GLU A 363 10.23 69.54 5.47
CA GLU A 363 11.56 69.89 6.02
C GLU A 363 11.58 69.30 7.45
N ARG A 364 12.62 68.84 8.15
CA ARG A 364 14.10 68.93 8.14
C ARG A 364 14.59 67.80 9.08
N SER A 365 15.64 67.05 8.72
CA SER A 365 17.02 67.18 9.25
C SER A 365 17.31 66.56 10.62
N SER A 366 18.13 65.49 10.57
CA SER A 366 19.35 65.21 11.38
C SER A 366 19.39 65.45 12.90
N GLN A 367 19.67 64.38 13.65
CA GLN A 367 20.75 64.19 14.66
C GLN A 367 20.47 62.83 15.32
N GLY A 368 21.39 61.88 15.50
CA GLY A 368 22.83 61.97 15.59
C GLY A 368 23.29 61.98 17.05
N ARG A 369 23.05 60.89 17.80
CA ARG A 369 23.99 60.23 18.73
C ARG A 369 23.40 58.96 19.33
#